data_AF-A0A3T2B2X7-F1
#
_entry.id   AF-A0A3T2B2X7-F1
#
_cell.length_a   1.000
_cell.length_b   1.000
_cell.length_c   1.000
_cell.angle_alpha   90.00
_cell.angle_beta   90.00
_cell.angle_gamma   90.00
#
_symmetry.space_group_name_H-M   'P 1'
#
loop_
_entity.id
_entity.type
_entity.pdbx_description
1 polymer ?
#
loop_
_entity_poly.entity_id
_entity_poly.type
_entity_poly.pdbx_seq_one_letter_code
_entity_poly.pdbx_strand_id
1 'polypeptide(L)'
;MKEMIYMDSEFINSFISQVYDGLPVNLESGSKESNGEHATDQSGEKSTTSTQGSLLFLKGKYNYSTDENNQHSVMQTQETQEIISKKMHDNALNDFEEYLVTEKKLKTTIEDAKNGEYVKLTIPFRFIDYKFLRSLYSKKILDSMLIFTNHDTNESLEFLENEAKNASKDQKNEIKHQIKHLRKELEETNKGAEHGFNLMNAMFDVVVDALPTNYYLKEENILIPLKEKYFREDIRMLSFKYNFDNQANLITIIGKVTGKFERLIDEKYFRDQDLNQYPQALNETFKEFVKLVDFISNEDYIISPVALYFDDDLI
;
A
#
# COMPACT_ATOMS: atom_id res chain seq x y z
N MET A 1 19.78 10.25 -9.20
CA MET A 1 19.80 9.29 -8.07
C MET A 1 18.49 8.49 -8.14
N LYS A 2 18.42 7.28 -7.58
CA LYS A 2 17.15 6.50 -7.53
C LYS A 2 16.49 6.75 -6.17
N GLU A 3 15.30 7.35 -6.15
CA GLU A 3 14.47 7.43 -4.93
C GLU A 3 13.67 6.14 -4.80
N MET A 4 14.20 5.20 -4.01
CA MET A 4 13.60 3.89 -3.82
C MET A 4 12.36 3.96 -2.92
N ILE A 5 11.20 3.58 -3.42
CA ILE A 5 9.94 3.57 -2.65
C ILE A 5 9.48 2.16 -2.27
N TYR A 6 9.89 1.15 -3.03
CA TYR A 6 9.58 -0.25 -2.77
C TYR A 6 10.73 -1.15 -3.21
N MET A 7 11.02 -2.19 -2.42
CA MET A 7 11.98 -3.22 -2.79
C MET A 7 11.72 -4.54 -2.08
N ASP A 8 11.53 -5.61 -2.85
CA ASP A 8 11.42 -6.98 -2.33
C ASP A 8 12.80 -7.46 -1.86
N SER A 9 13.11 -7.16 -0.59
CA SER A 9 14.39 -7.50 0.02
C SER A 9 14.61 -9.01 0.14
N GLU A 10 13.55 -9.82 0.24
CA GLU A 10 13.66 -11.28 0.26
C GLU A 10 14.10 -11.81 -1.11
N PHE A 11 13.52 -11.27 -2.19
CA PHE A 11 13.96 -11.57 -3.55
C PHE A 11 15.43 -11.17 -3.76
N ILE A 12 15.81 -9.95 -3.39
CA ILE A 12 17.19 -9.46 -3.53
C ILE A 12 18.18 -10.35 -2.75
N ASN A 13 17.85 -10.70 -1.50
CA ASN A 13 18.68 -11.61 -0.70
C ASN A 13 18.80 -13.01 -1.33
N SER A 14 17.73 -13.52 -1.93
CA SER A 14 17.74 -14.79 -2.66
C SER A 14 18.61 -14.72 -3.91
N PHE A 15 18.51 -13.63 -4.68
CA PHE A 15 19.35 -13.39 -5.85
C PHE A 15 20.83 -13.32 -5.49
N ILE A 16 21.18 -12.55 -4.45
CA ILE A 16 22.56 -12.47 -3.93
C ILE A 16 23.05 -13.87 -3.56
N SER A 17 22.27 -14.63 -2.78
CA SER A 17 22.65 -15.99 -2.37
C SER A 17 22.90 -16.93 -3.56
N GLN A 18 22.11 -16.83 -4.62
CA GLN A 18 22.24 -17.69 -5.81
C GLN A 18 23.42 -17.29 -6.71
N VAL A 19 23.65 -15.99 -6.89
CA VAL A 19 24.74 -15.47 -7.74
C VAL A 19 26.09 -15.55 -7.05
N TYR A 20 26.11 -15.41 -5.72
CA TYR A 20 27.33 -15.33 -4.92
C TYR A 20 27.55 -16.57 -4.02
N ASP A 21 27.00 -17.72 -4.41
CA ASP A 21 27.29 -19.06 -3.85
C ASP A 21 27.04 -19.17 -2.32
N GLY A 22 25.96 -18.55 -1.84
CA GLY A 22 25.43 -18.76 -0.49
C GLY A 22 26.26 -18.20 0.67
N LEU A 23 27.10 -17.17 0.45
CA LEU A 23 27.78 -16.51 1.56
C LEU A 23 26.74 -15.96 2.56
N PRO A 24 26.80 -16.37 3.84
CA PRO A 24 25.75 -16.06 4.80
C PRO A 24 25.75 -14.56 5.11
N VAL A 25 24.71 -13.85 4.69
CA VAL A 25 24.34 -12.55 5.27
C VAL A 25 23.66 -12.81 6.61
N ASN A 26 24.42 -13.33 7.58
CA ASN A 26 23.96 -13.46 8.95
C ASN A 26 24.16 -12.10 9.64
N LEU A 27 23.14 -11.26 9.60
CA LEU A 27 23.04 -10.07 10.45
C LEU A 27 22.20 -10.32 11.72
N GLU A 28 21.93 -11.59 12.05
CA GLU A 28 21.10 -11.94 13.21
C GLU A 28 21.91 -12.29 14.45
N SER A 29 21.55 -11.61 15.55
CA SER A 29 21.84 -11.90 16.97
C SER A 29 23.19 -11.46 17.55
N GLY A 30 23.33 -10.15 17.74
CA GLY A 30 24.29 -9.56 18.69
C GLY A 30 23.73 -9.37 20.11
N SER A 31 22.75 -10.17 20.55
CA SER A 31 22.23 -10.12 21.92
C SER A 31 22.71 -11.32 22.73
N LYS A 32 23.96 -11.28 23.17
CA LYS A 32 24.36 -11.99 24.39
C LYS A 32 24.62 -10.93 25.45
N GLU A 33 23.72 -10.89 26.42
CA GLU A 33 23.91 -10.18 27.68
C GLU A 33 25.26 -10.59 28.28
N SER A 34 26.18 -9.63 28.35
CA SER A 34 27.40 -9.74 29.12
C SER A 34 27.07 -9.46 30.59
N ASN A 35 26.67 -10.50 31.32
CA ASN A 35 26.86 -10.51 32.77
C ASN A 35 28.27 -11.04 33.06
N GLY A 36 29.03 -10.25 33.80
CA GLY A 36 30.49 -10.40 33.94
C GLY A 36 30.95 -11.57 34.82
N GLU A 37 32.26 -11.80 34.81
CA GLU A 37 33.14 -11.84 35.99
C GLU A 37 34.57 -12.24 35.57
N HIS A 38 35.55 -11.70 36.30
CA HIS A 38 36.99 -11.93 36.14
C HIS A 38 37.40 -13.41 36.20
N ALA A 39 38.34 -13.84 35.35
CA ALA A 39 39.41 -14.79 35.72
C ALA A 39 40.55 -14.83 34.68
N THR A 40 41.75 -14.62 35.19
CA THR A 40 43.07 -14.82 34.55
C THR A 40 43.45 -16.29 34.35
N ASP A 41 44.25 -16.53 33.31
CA ASP A 41 45.20 -17.63 33.03
C ASP A 41 44.75 -19.10 33.15
N GLN A 42 44.84 -19.83 32.03
CA GLN A 42 45.86 -20.89 31.86
C GLN A 42 45.81 -21.56 30.48
N SER A 43 47.02 -21.89 30.01
CA SER A 43 47.42 -22.66 28.84
C SER A 43 46.64 -23.95 28.56
N GLY A 44 46.35 -24.22 27.29
CA GLY A 44 46.01 -25.56 26.80
C GLY A 44 45.31 -25.53 25.45
N GLU A 45 45.93 -26.16 24.45
CA GLU A 45 45.39 -26.38 23.11
C GLU A 45 43.93 -26.85 23.13
N LYS A 46 43.05 -26.07 22.49
CA LYS A 46 41.93 -26.58 21.72
C LYS A 46 41.54 -25.52 20.70
N SER A 47 41.87 -25.82 19.45
CA SER A 47 41.31 -25.15 18.28
C SER A 47 39.80 -25.32 18.29
N THR A 48 39.11 -24.36 18.88
CA THR A 48 37.75 -24.00 18.52
C THR A 48 37.87 -22.70 17.75
N THR A 49 38.04 -22.83 16.44
CA THR A 49 37.80 -21.75 15.49
C THR A 49 36.37 -21.27 15.70
N SER A 50 36.21 -20.27 16.56
CA SER A 50 35.00 -19.45 16.58
C SER A 50 35.07 -18.65 15.29
N THR A 51 34.41 -19.15 14.27
CA THR A 51 34.27 -18.49 12.97
C THR A 51 33.45 -17.23 13.20
N GLN A 52 34.12 -16.16 13.65
CA GLN A 52 33.58 -14.81 13.64
C GLN A 52 33.36 -14.46 12.17
N GLY A 53 32.10 -14.18 11.82
CA GLY A 53 31.67 -13.93 10.45
C GLY A 53 32.45 -12.78 9.83
N SER A 54 33.33 -13.12 8.87
CA SER A 54 33.97 -12.16 7.99
C SER A 54 32.99 -11.82 6.87
N LEU A 55 32.67 -10.53 6.71
CA LEU A 55 31.93 -10.04 5.54
C LEU A 55 32.89 -10.09 4.34
N LEU A 56 32.86 -11.20 3.60
CA LEU A 56 33.61 -11.34 2.36
C LEU A 56 32.89 -10.58 1.23
N PHE A 57 33.32 -9.33 1.00
CA PHE A 57 32.90 -8.53 -0.15
C PHE A 57 33.81 -8.82 -1.35
N LEU A 58 33.37 -9.64 -2.31
CA LEU A 58 34.06 -9.83 -3.60
C LEU A 58 33.00 -10.03 -4.70
N LYS A 59 33.02 -9.38 -5.87
CA LYS A 59 34.11 -8.86 -6.72
C LYS A 59 33.74 -7.51 -7.37
N GLY A 60 34.68 -6.57 -7.41
CA GLY A 60 34.99 -5.83 -8.65
C GLY A 60 34.56 -4.37 -8.85
N LYS A 61 33.59 -3.80 -8.11
CA LYS A 61 33.18 -2.38 -8.35
C LYS A 61 33.00 -1.50 -7.11
N TYR A 62 32.98 -2.06 -5.90
CA TYR A 62 32.78 -1.28 -4.67
C TYR A 62 33.94 -1.49 -3.70
N ASN A 63 34.95 -0.63 -3.80
CA ASN A 63 36.02 -0.53 -2.79
C ASN A 63 35.46 0.23 -1.58
N TYR A 64 35.02 -0.48 -0.55
CA TYR A 64 34.91 0.12 0.78
C TYR A 64 36.21 -0.21 1.52
N SER A 65 37.10 0.78 1.63
CA SER A 65 38.33 0.68 2.41
C SER A 65 37.98 0.62 3.90
N THR A 66 37.88 -0.58 4.46
CA THR A 66 38.12 -0.76 5.90
C THR A 66 39.63 -0.73 6.09
N ASP A 67 40.15 0.38 6.61
CA ASP A 67 41.54 0.51 7.02
C ASP A 67 41.93 -0.68 7.92
N GLU A 68 42.91 -1.46 7.48
CA GLU A 68 43.31 -2.76 8.04
C GLU A 68 43.86 -2.72 9.49
N ASN A 69 43.92 -1.55 10.12
CA ASN A 69 44.56 -1.37 11.43
C ASN A 69 43.63 -1.08 12.62
N ASN A 70 42.31 -1.10 12.44
CA ASN A 70 41.37 -0.92 13.56
C ASN A 70 40.32 -2.04 13.60
N GLN A 71 40.75 -3.22 14.03
CA GLN A 71 39.86 -4.26 14.58
C GLN A 71 39.34 -3.83 15.96
N HIS A 72 38.63 -2.71 16.03
CA HIS A 72 37.81 -2.39 17.18
C HIS A 72 36.36 -2.69 16.83
N SER A 73 35.81 -3.65 17.57
CA SER A 73 34.39 -4.01 17.65
C SER A 73 33.50 -2.80 17.37
N VAL A 74 32.95 -2.73 16.16
CA VAL A 74 31.85 -1.82 15.88
C VAL A 74 30.70 -2.31 16.76
N MET A 75 30.50 -1.65 17.91
CA MET A 75 29.21 -1.71 18.59
C MET A 75 28.20 -1.11 17.61
N GLN A 76 27.61 -2.00 16.82
CA GLN A 76 26.72 -1.66 15.73
C GLN A 76 25.40 -1.20 16.34
N THR A 77 25.14 0.11 16.31
CA THR A 77 23.78 0.61 16.57
C THR A 77 22.85 0.05 15.49
N GLN A 78 21.58 -0.20 15.83
CA GLN A 78 20.57 -0.67 14.87
C GLN A 78 20.51 0.23 13.62
N GLU A 79 20.67 1.54 13.81
CA GLU A 79 20.71 2.54 12.74
C GLU A 79 21.87 2.31 11.75
N THR A 80 23.06 1.94 12.25
CA THR A 80 24.23 1.67 11.40
C THR A 80 24.03 0.39 10.58
N GLN A 81 23.43 -0.64 11.18
CA GLN A 81 23.09 -1.89 10.49
C GLN A 81 22.07 -1.66 9.37
N GLU A 82 21.05 -0.83 9.64
CA GLU A 82 20.01 -0.48 8.69
C GLU A 82 20.58 0.27 7.47
N ILE A 83 21.50 1.23 7.69
CA ILE A 83 22.16 1.99 6.62
C ILE A 83 23.00 1.05 5.72
N ILE A 84 23.77 0.15 6.32
CA ILE A 84 24.61 -0.80 5.58
C ILE A 84 23.73 -1.75 4.76
N SER A 85 22.68 -2.29 5.36
CA SER A 85 21.72 -3.18 4.70
C SER A 85 21.05 -2.51 3.49
N LYS A 86 20.57 -1.26 3.66
CA LYS A 86 19.96 -0.48 2.56
C LYS A 86 20.92 -0.27 1.38
N LYS A 87 22.16 0.14 1.65
CA LYS A 87 23.18 0.33 0.59
C LYS A 87 23.56 -0.97 -0.11
N MET A 88 23.67 -2.07 0.63
CA MET A 88 23.91 -3.39 0.05
C MET A 88 22.78 -3.79 -0.90
N HIS A 89 21.53 -3.60 -0.48
CA HIS A 89 20.39 -3.94 -1.32
C HIS A 89 20.27 -3.05 -2.56
N ASP A 90 20.55 -1.75 -2.45
CA ASP A 90 20.54 -0.84 -3.61
C ASP A 90 21.59 -1.23 -4.65
N ASN A 91 22.78 -1.63 -4.20
CA ASN A 91 23.83 -2.14 -5.09
C ASN A 91 23.43 -3.47 -5.74
N ALA A 92 22.83 -4.39 -4.96
CA ALA A 92 22.38 -5.67 -5.47
C ALA A 92 21.25 -5.54 -6.50
N LEU A 93 20.40 -4.52 -6.40
CA LEU A 93 19.41 -4.21 -7.44
C LEU A 93 20.09 -3.81 -8.75
N ASN A 94 21.15 -3.00 -8.70
CA ASN A 94 21.91 -2.64 -9.90
C ASN A 94 22.62 -3.86 -10.51
N ASP A 95 23.19 -4.74 -9.68
CA ASP A 95 23.77 -6.00 -10.14
C ASP A 95 22.73 -6.91 -10.80
N PHE A 96 21.52 -6.98 -10.22
CA PHE A 96 20.39 -7.72 -10.78
C PHE A 96 19.96 -7.16 -12.13
N GLU A 97 19.88 -5.83 -12.24
CA GLU A 97 19.57 -5.15 -13.50
C GLU A 97 20.65 -5.43 -14.57
N GLU A 98 21.94 -5.31 -14.22
CA GLU A 98 23.07 -5.61 -15.11
C GLU A 98 23.05 -7.09 -15.57
N TYR A 99 22.72 -8.02 -14.66
CA TYR A 99 22.53 -9.43 -14.98
C TYR A 99 21.40 -9.64 -16.01
N LEU A 100 20.22 -9.05 -15.80
CA LEU A 100 19.10 -9.21 -16.71
C LEU A 100 19.38 -8.63 -18.10
N VAL A 101 20.10 -7.50 -18.18
CA VAL A 101 20.52 -6.89 -19.45
C VAL A 101 21.53 -7.79 -20.17
N THR A 102 22.55 -8.25 -19.45
CA THR A 102 23.62 -9.10 -20.02
C THR A 102 23.07 -10.40 -20.58
N GLU A 103 22.14 -11.03 -19.86
CA GLU A 103 21.49 -12.27 -20.24
C GLU A 103 20.33 -12.08 -21.24
N LYS A 104 20.03 -10.85 -21.67
CA LYS A 104 18.91 -10.49 -22.55
C LYS A 104 17.54 -10.96 -22.03
N LYS A 105 17.38 -10.92 -20.70
CA LYS A 105 16.16 -11.33 -19.98
C LYS A 105 15.27 -10.15 -19.58
N LEU A 106 15.69 -8.93 -19.89
CA LEU A 106 14.94 -7.70 -19.61
C LEU A 106 14.17 -7.21 -20.84
N LYS A 107 12.86 -7.04 -20.69
CA LYS A 107 11.98 -6.36 -21.65
C LYS A 107 11.74 -4.92 -21.21
N THR A 108 11.52 -4.02 -22.17
CA THR A 108 11.28 -2.59 -21.90
C THR A 108 9.83 -2.16 -22.20
N THR A 109 8.99 -3.10 -22.61
CA THR A 109 7.58 -2.94 -22.98
C THR A 109 6.82 -4.14 -22.42
N ILE A 110 5.57 -3.94 -22.01
CA ILE A 110 4.77 -5.01 -21.42
C ILE A 110 4.22 -5.97 -22.48
N GLU A 111 3.93 -5.45 -23.68
CA GLU A 111 3.36 -6.21 -24.80
C GLU A 111 4.32 -7.28 -25.33
N ASP A 112 5.62 -7.05 -25.23
CA ASP A 112 6.66 -7.98 -25.66
C ASP A 112 7.00 -9.05 -24.60
N ALA A 113 6.45 -8.91 -23.40
CA ALA A 113 6.77 -9.76 -22.26
C ALA A 113 5.81 -10.96 -22.15
N LYS A 114 6.40 -12.13 -21.91
CA LYS A 114 5.66 -13.37 -21.58
C LYS A 114 5.69 -13.63 -20.09
N ASN A 115 4.76 -14.48 -19.64
CA ASN A 115 4.79 -14.99 -18.28
C ASN A 115 6.16 -15.61 -17.97
N GLY A 116 6.78 -15.17 -16.87
CA GLY A 116 8.10 -15.57 -16.43
C GLY A 116 9.21 -14.59 -16.78
N GLU A 117 9.00 -13.67 -17.71
CA GLU A 117 10.02 -12.70 -18.13
C GLU A 117 10.05 -11.46 -17.22
N TYR A 118 11.21 -10.81 -17.17
CA TYR A 118 11.38 -9.57 -16.42
C TYR A 118 11.19 -8.36 -17.31
N VAL A 119 10.57 -7.33 -16.76
CA VAL A 119 10.35 -6.04 -17.40
C VAL A 119 11.00 -4.92 -16.59
N LYS A 120 11.50 -3.91 -17.29
CA LYS A 120 11.79 -2.58 -16.73
C LYS A 120 10.93 -1.56 -17.46
N LEU A 121 9.97 -0.96 -16.74
CA LEU A 121 8.99 -0.03 -17.30
C LEU A 121 9.07 1.29 -16.57
N THR A 122 8.95 2.40 -17.30
CA THR A 122 8.78 3.73 -16.72
C THR A 122 7.43 4.25 -17.17
N ILE A 123 6.47 4.31 -16.25
CA ILE A 123 5.06 4.53 -16.58
C ILE A 123 4.44 5.55 -15.63
N PRO A 124 3.38 6.27 -16.05
CA PRO A 124 2.47 6.89 -15.11
C PRO A 124 1.87 5.83 -14.20
N PHE A 125 1.45 6.23 -13.02
CA PHE A 125 0.87 5.30 -12.08
C PHE A 125 -0.15 5.94 -11.16
N ARG A 126 -1.01 5.09 -10.62
CA ARG A 126 -1.87 5.40 -9.49
C ARG A 126 -1.64 4.40 -8.37
N PHE A 127 -1.34 4.89 -7.18
CA PHE A 127 -1.38 4.05 -5.98
C PHE A 127 -2.81 3.81 -5.55
N ILE A 128 -3.15 2.54 -5.35
CA ILE A 128 -4.40 2.09 -4.74
C ILE A 128 -4.08 1.62 -3.33
N ASP A 129 -4.67 2.28 -2.34
CA ASP A 129 -4.64 1.87 -0.95
C ASP A 129 -6.06 1.46 -0.52
N TYR A 130 -6.35 0.16 -0.60
CA TYR A 130 -7.65 -0.38 -0.21
C TYR A 130 -7.92 -0.24 1.29
N LYS A 131 -6.88 -0.15 2.13
CA LYS A 131 -7.03 0.08 3.57
C LYS A 131 -7.49 1.52 3.84
N PHE A 132 -6.93 2.49 3.13
CA PHE A 132 -7.41 3.87 3.15
C PHE A 132 -8.84 3.96 2.61
N LEU A 133 -9.12 3.35 1.46
CA LEU A 133 -10.46 3.34 0.87
C LEU A 133 -11.50 2.73 1.82
N ARG A 134 -11.18 1.62 2.51
CA ARG A 134 -12.03 1.02 3.53
C ARG A 134 -12.40 2.01 4.63
N SER A 135 -11.43 2.85 5.04
CA SER A 135 -11.64 3.83 6.11
C SER A 135 -12.68 4.90 5.77
N LEU A 136 -12.87 5.18 4.46
CA LEU A 136 -13.89 6.10 3.96
C LEU A 136 -15.32 5.54 4.15
N TYR A 137 -15.46 4.23 4.31
CA TYR A 137 -16.75 3.56 4.56
C TYR A 137 -16.93 3.21 6.05
N SER A 138 -16.29 3.96 6.95
CA SER A 138 -16.53 3.82 8.39
C SER A 138 -17.84 4.47 8.83
N LYS A 139 -18.44 3.94 9.90
CA LYS A 139 -19.65 4.53 10.54
C LYS A 139 -19.48 6.03 10.84
N LYS A 140 -18.28 6.47 11.19
CA LYS A 140 -17.98 7.89 11.44
C LYS A 140 -18.22 8.76 10.19
N ILE A 141 -17.86 8.27 9.01
CA ILE A 141 -18.10 8.99 7.75
C ILE A 141 -19.59 9.03 7.44
N LEU A 142 -20.31 7.91 7.64
CA LEU A 142 -21.78 7.89 7.51
C LEU A 142 -22.43 8.91 8.44
N ASP A 143 -22.10 8.87 9.74
CA ASP A 143 -22.65 9.80 10.74
C ASP A 143 -22.37 11.27 10.33
N SER A 144 -21.16 11.56 9.83
CA SER A 144 -20.79 12.90 9.34
C SER A 144 -21.58 13.29 8.08
N MET A 145 -21.73 12.37 7.13
CA MET A 145 -22.51 12.58 5.91
C MET A 145 -23.97 12.89 6.24
N LEU A 146 -24.58 12.15 7.16
CA LEU A 146 -25.94 12.38 7.62
C LEU A 146 -26.11 13.76 8.27
N ILE A 147 -25.10 14.25 9.00
CA ILE A 147 -25.13 15.62 9.55
C ILE A 147 -25.21 16.65 8.42
N PHE A 148 -24.38 16.50 7.38
CA PHE A 148 -24.37 17.43 6.24
C PHE A 148 -25.65 17.34 5.41
N THR A 149 -26.13 16.14 5.09
CA THR A 149 -27.32 15.96 4.25
C THR A 149 -28.60 16.40 4.95
N ASN A 150 -28.64 16.29 6.27
CA ASN A 150 -29.83 16.64 7.05
C ASN A 150 -29.80 18.07 7.58
N HIS A 151 -28.81 18.90 7.18
CA HIS A 151 -28.63 20.24 7.71
C HIS A 151 -29.88 21.11 7.58
N ASP A 152 -30.41 21.26 6.36
CA ASP A 152 -31.58 22.10 6.07
C ASP A 152 -32.85 21.59 6.78
N THR A 153 -33.03 20.27 6.83
CA THR A 153 -34.16 19.63 7.53
C THR A 153 -34.07 19.86 9.04
N ASN A 154 -32.87 19.77 9.62
CA ASN A 154 -32.65 20.03 11.04
C ASN A 154 -32.85 21.51 11.39
N GLU A 155 -32.40 22.43 10.54
CA GLU A 155 -32.65 23.88 10.69
C GLU A 155 -34.16 24.18 10.63
N SER A 156 -34.87 23.57 9.68
CA SER A 156 -36.33 23.69 9.56
C SER A 156 -37.06 23.15 10.80
N LEU A 157 -36.59 22.03 11.35
CA LEU A 157 -37.13 21.47 12.60
C LEU A 157 -36.91 22.41 13.78
N GLU A 158 -35.72 22.97 13.93
CA GLU A 158 -35.41 23.93 15.01
C GLU A 158 -36.26 25.19 14.91
N PHE A 159 -36.46 25.71 13.70
CA PHE A 159 -37.35 26.85 13.44
C PHE A 159 -38.79 26.55 13.90
N LEU A 160 -39.36 25.43 13.45
CA LEU A 160 -40.73 25.03 13.80
C LEU A 160 -40.89 24.77 15.30
N GLU A 161 -39.90 24.17 15.96
CA GLU A 161 -39.90 23.96 17.40
C GLU A 161 -39.90 25.26 18.20
N ASN A 162 -39.18 26.28 17.70
CA ASN A 162 -39.18 27.62 18.29
C ASN A 162 -40.49 28.37 18.04
N GLU A 163 -41.06 28.27 16.83
CA GLU A 163 -42.36 28.84 16.49
C GLU A 163 -43.48 28.25 17.38
N ALA A 164 -43.45 26.93 17.61
CA ALA A 164 -44.40 26.23 18.45
C ALA A 164 -44.43 26.74 19.90
N LYS A 165 -43.35 27.33 20.43
CA LYS A 165 -43.32 27.88 21.80
C LYS A 165 -44.28 29.07 21.95
N ASN A 166 -44.33 29.92 20.93
CA ASN A 166 -45.06 31.19 20.97
C ASN A 166 -46.42 31.16 20.25
N ALA A 167 -46.76 30.07 19.54
CA ALA A 167 -48.00 29.95 18.78
C ALA A 167 -49.27 29.76 19.63
N SER A 168 -50.41 30.13 19.03
CA SER A 168 -51.75 29.82 19.57
C SER A 168 -52.04 28.31 19.57
N LYS A 169 -53.12 27.89 20.24
CA LYS A 169 -53.44 26.45 20.41
C LYS A 169 -53.68 25.73 19.08
N ASP A 170 -54.35 26.40 18.12
CA ASP A 170 -54.64 25.82 16.81
C ASP A 170 -53.38 25.76 15.94
N GLN A 171 -52.57 26.84 15.92
CA GLN A 171 -51.26 26.86 15.24
C GLN A 171 -50.30 25.80 15.80
N LYS A 172 -50.30 25.57 17.13
CA LYS A 172 -49.48 24.53 17.77
C LYS A 172 -49.79 23.12 17.25
N ASN A 173 -51.06 22.83 16.93
CA ASN A 173 -51.42 21.51 16.40
C ASN A 173 -50.91 21.34 14.97
N GLU A 174 -51.00 22.38 14.14
CA GLU A 174 -50.49 22.36 12.77
C GLU A 174 -48.96 22.22 12.73
N ILE A 175 -48.24 23.02 13.52
CA ILE A 175 -46.77 22.94 13.63
C ILE A 175 -46.34 21.55 14.12
N LYS A 176 -47.04 20.97 15.09
CA LYS A 176 -46.77 19.59 15.54
C LYS A 176 -46.93 18.56 14.42
N HIS A 177 -47.93 18.73 13.55
CA HIS A 177 -48.11 17.85 12.40
C HIS A 177 -46.95 17.99 11.41
N GLN A 178 -46.49 19.22 11.13
CA GLN A 178 -45.35 19.49 10.26
C GLN A 178 -44.04 18.90 10.83
N ILE A 179 -43.76 19.14 12.13
CA ILE A 179 -42.61 18.54 12.83
C ILE A 179 -42.65 17.01 12.74
N LYS A 180 -43.83 16.41 12.97
CA LYS A 180 -43.99 14.95 12.87
C LYS A 180 -43.71 14.44 11.46
N HIS A 181 -44.18 15.16 10.44
CA HIS A 181 -43.92 14.80 9.04
C HIS A 181 -42.42 14.85 8.72
N LEU A 182 -41.76 15.98 9.01
CA LEU A 182 -40.32 16.16 8.75
C LEU A 182 -39.48 15.15 9.52
N ARG A 183 -39.79 14.86 10.78
CA ARG A 183 -39.08 13.82 11.56
C ARG A 183 -39.24 12.44 10.94
N LYS A 184 -40.42 12.11 10.43
CA LYS A 184 -40.68 10.82 9.78
C LYS A 184 -39.89 10.70 8.48
N GLU A 185 -39.92 11.73 7.64
CA GLU A 185 -39.17 11.80 6.38
C GLU A 185 -37.65 11.70 6.62
N LEU A 186 -37.15 12.39 7.65
CA LEU A 186 -35.76 12.32 8.10
C LEU A 186 -35.38 10.89 8.54
N GLU A 187 -36.24 10.24 9.34
CA GLU A 187 -36.01 8.87 9.80
C GLU A 187 -35.99 7.86 8.64
N GLU A 188 -36.92 7.99 7.70
CA GLU A 188 -36.99 7.14 6.49
C GLU A 188 -35.75 7.35 5.60
N THR A 189 -35.33 8.61 5.41
CA THR A 189 -34.13 8.96 4.65
C THR A 189 -32.86 8.39 5.30
N ASN A 190 -32.72 8.54 6.62
CA ASN A 190 -31.57 8.02 7.36
C ASN A 190 -31.51 6.49 7.33
N LYS A 191 -32.64 5.81 7.48
CA LYS A 191 -32.71 4.34 7.35
C LYS A 191 -32.31 3.86 5.97
N GLY A 192 -32.78 4.54 4.92
CA GLY A 192 -32.37 4.26 3.55
C GLY A 192 -30.86 4.45 3.36
N ALA A 193 -30.31 5.52 3.94
CA ALA A 193 -28.88 5.80 3.89
C ALA A 193 -28.03 4.75 4.63
N GLU A 194 -28.41 4.38 5.85
CA GLU A 194 -27.76 3.33 6.63
C GLU A 194 -27.79 1.99 5.89
N HIS A 195 -28.92 1.64 5.29
CA HIS A 195 -29.04 0.39 4.54
C HIS A 195 -28.12 0.35 3.32
N GLY A 196 -28.11 1.42 2.50
CA GLY A 196 -27.22 1.54 1.35
C GLY A 196 -25.75 1.52 1.75
N PHE A 197 -25.39 2.22 2.84
CA PHE A 197 -24.03 2.22 3.36
C PHE A 197 -23.57 0.85 3.87
N ASN A 198 -24.45 0.10 4.53
CA ASN A 198 -24.14 -1.26 4.97
C ASN A 198 -23.95 -2.23 3.80
N LEU A 199 -24.74 -2.09 2.74
CA LEU A 199 -24.56 -2.85 1.51
C LEU A 199 -23.19 -2.54 0.88
N MET A 200 -22.79 -1.26 0.85
CA MET A 200 -21.45 -0.83 0.42
C MET A 200 -20.33 -1.43 1.23
N ASN A 201 -20.43 -1.43 2.55
CA ASN A 201 -19.44 -2.08 3.38
C ASN A 201 -19.32 -3.58 3.08
N ALA A 202 -20.44 -4.28 2.92
CA ALA A 202 -20.42 -5.71 2.60
C ALA A 202 -19.79 -5.98 1.22
N MET A 203 -20.11 -5.18 0.20
CA MET A 203 -19.51 -5.34 -1.13
C MET A 203 -18.01 -5.05 -1.13
N PHE A 204 -17.60 -4.01 -0.40
CA PHE A 204 -16.19 -3.68 -0.24
C PHE A 204 -15.41 -4.79 0.46
N ASP A 205 -15.99 -5.40 1.51
CA ASP A 205 -15.39 -6.56 2.20
C ASP A 205 -15.17 -7.72 1.24
N VAL A 206 -16.16 -8.07 0.41
CA VAL A 206 -16.02 -9.14 -0.58
C VAL A 206 -14.87 -8.88 -1.55
N VAL A 207 -14.72 -7.64 -2.03
CA VAL A 207 -13.63 -7.26 -2.94
C VAL A 207 -12.28 -7.36 -2.24
N VAL A 208 -12.13 -6.75 -1.06
CA VAL A 208 -10.84 -6.69 -0.37
C VAL A 208 -10.41 -8.05 0.16
N ASP A 209 -11.33 -8.88 0.66
CA ASP A 209 -11.03 -10.23 1.11
C ASP A 209 -10.61 -11.16 -0.03
N ALA A 210 -11.04 -10.87 -1.27
CA ALA A 210 -10.63 -11.63 -2.45
C ALA A 210 -9.23 -11.24 -2.96
N LEU A 211 -8.67 -10.12 -2.50
CA LEU A 211 -7.41 -9.59 -2.99
C LEU A 211 -6.21 -10.10 -2.16
N PRO A 212 -5.07 -10.44 -2.78
CA PRO A 212 -3.89 -10.95 -2.06
C PRO A 212 -3.16 -9.90 -1.21
N THR A 213 -3.44 -8.62 -1.42
CA THR A 213 -2.87 -7.49 -0.68
C THR A 213 -3.81 -6.29 -0.73
N ASN A 214 -3.57 -5.30 0.13
CA ASN A 214 -4.32 -4.04 0.19
C ASN A 214 -3.74 -2.94 -0.71
N TYR A 215 -2.53 -3.13 -1.25
CA TYR A 215 -1.81 -2.08 -1.96
C TYR A 215 -1.48 -2.51 -3.37
N TYR A 216 -1.81 -1.65 -4.33
CA TYR A 216 -1.51 -1.88 -5.74
C TYR A 216 -0.99 -0.62 -6.39
N LEU A 217 -0.20 -0.82 -7.43
CA LEU A 217 0.06 0.19 -8.44
C LEU A 217 -0.65 -0.25 -9.72
N LYS A 218 -1.40 0.67 -10.30
CA LYS A 218 -2.20 0.43 -11.50
C LYS A 218 -1.92 1.49 -12.54
N GLU A 219 -1.74 1.02 -13.77
CA GLU A 219 -1.71 1.80 -15.00
C GLU A 219 -2.35 0.99 -16.11
N GLU A 220 -3.10 1.62 -17.04
CA GLU A 220 -3.78 0.99 -18.19
C GLU A 220 -4.08 -0.51 -18.10
N ASN A 221 -3.18 -1.37 -18.59
CA ASN A 221 -3.27 -2.84 -18.64
C ASN A 221 -2.24 -3.54 -17.72
N ILE A 222 -1.72 -2.85 -16.70
CA ILE A 222 -0.71 -3.35 -15.77
C ILE A 222 -1.26 -3.27 -14.34
N LEU A 223 -1.20 -4.38 -13.61
CA LEU A 223 -1.53 -4.45 -12.20
C LEU A 223 -0.32 -4.96 -11.40
N ILE A 224 0.08 -4.21 -10.38
CA ILE A 224 1.24 -4.53 -9.56
C ILE A 224 0.80 -4.67 -8.10
N PRO A 225 0.67 -5.90 -7.57
CA PRO A 225 0.43 -6.11 -6.15
C PRO A 225 1.67 -5.76 -5.31
N LEU A 226 1.47 -4.97 -4.26
CA LEU A 226 2.54 -4.50 -3.36
C LEU A 226 2.33 -5.03 -1.94
N LYS A 227 3.40 -5.51 -1.33
CA LYS A 227 3.39 -5.98 0.07
C LYS A 227 3.90 -4.87 0.98
N GLU A 228 3.15 -4.56 2.04
CA GLU A 228 3.44 -3.44 2.94
C GLU A 228 4.87 -3.47 3.50
N LYS A 229 5.36 -4.65 3.87
CA LYS A 229 6.69 -4.87 4.47
C LYS A 229 7.89 -4.45 3.61
N TYR A 230 7.68 -4.17 2.32
CA TYR A 230 8.73 -3.83 1.38
C TYR A 230 8.70 -2.36 0.95
N PHE A 231 7.75 -1.57 1.44
CA PHE A 231 7.80 -0.12 1.26
C PHE A 231 8.96 0.48 2.06
N ARG A 232 9.60 1.49 1.47
CA ARG A 232 10.67 2.27 2.11
C ARG A 232 10.17 3.59 2.70
N GLU A 233 8.93 3.96 2.41
CA GLU A 233 8.20 5.10 2.97
C GLU A 233 6.78 4.68 3.36
N ASP A 234 6.12 5.43 4.25
CA ASP A 234 4.68 5.27 4.53
C ASP A 234 3.85 5.44 3.24
N ILE A 235 3.03 4.43 2.94
CA ILE A 235 2.23 4.37 1.71
C ILE A 235 1.18 5.50 1.59
N ARG A 236 0.69 6.03 2.72
CA ARG A 236 -0.24 7.18 2.71
C ARG A 236 0.51 8.44 2.34
N MET A 237 1.77 8.57 2.76
CA MET A 237 2.64 9.66 2.32
C MET A 237 2.92 9.56 0.82
N LEU A 238 3.23 8.37 0.30
CA LEU A 238 3.39 8.16 -1.16
C LEU A 238 2.11 8.54 -1.92
N SER A 239 0.95 8.06 -1.46
CA SER A 239 -0.34 8.38 -2.07
C SER A 239 -0.62 9.89 -2.02
N PHE A 240 -0.33 10.55 -0.90
CA PHE A 240 -0.52 11.99 -0.73
C PHE A 240 0.40 12.83 -1.60
N LYS A 241 1.67 12.44 -1.73
CA LYS A 241 2.65 13.16 -2.56
C LYS A 241 2.35 13.03 -4.05
N TYR A 242 1.94 11.85 -4.50
CA TYR A 242 2.02 11.50 -5.91
C TYR A 242 0.68 11.25 -6.61
N ASN A 243 -0.44 11.02 -5.90
CA ASN A 243 -1.75 10.78 -6.55
C ASN A 243 -2.58 12.06 -6.80
N PHE A 244 -2.20 13.21 -6.23
CA PHE A 244 -3.02 14.43 -6.26
C PHE A 244 -2.64 15.43 -7.36
N ASP A 245 -1.47 15.28 -7.97
CA ASP A 245 -1.05 16.16 -9.07
C ASP A 245 -1.46 15.58 -10.42
N ASN A 246 -1.94 16.45 -11.33
CA ASN A 246 -2.31 16.08 -12.70
C ASN A 246 -1.08 15.92 -13.61
N GLN A 247 0.12 16.03 -13.06
CA GLN A 247 1.36 15.71 -13.75
C GLN A 247 1.58 14.20 -13.66
N ALA A 248 1.87 13.58 -14.80
CA ALA A 248 2.17 12.16 -14.90
C ALA A 248 3.49 11.86 -14.16
N ASN A 249 3.44 11.71 -12.84
CA ASN A 249 4.55 11.19 -12.07
C ASN A 249 4.92 9.83 -12.66
N LEU A 250 6.11 9.73 -13.22
CA LEU A 250 6.59 8.49 -13.81
C LEU A 250 7.34 7.70 -12.76
N ILE A 251 6.99 6.43 -12.64
CA ILE A 251 7.67 5.49 -11.76
C ILE A 251 8.38 4.44 -12.59
N THR A 252 9.61 4.13 -12.21
CA THR A 252 10.35 3.02 -12.79
C THR A 252 10.10 1.76 -11.98
N ILE A 253 9.62 0.72 -12.66
CA ILE A 253 9.35 -0.62 -12.13
C ILE A 253 10.38 -1.57 -12.70
N ILE A 254 10.99 -2.39 -11.85
CA ILE A 254 11.64 -3.64 -12.25
C ILE A 254 10.84 -4.78 -11.62
N GLY A 255 10.37 -5.72 -12.44
CA GLY A 255 9.51 -6.80 -11.95
C GLY A 255 9.38 -7.94 -12.93
N LYS A 256 8.75 -9.03 -12.47
CA LYS A 256 8.50 -10.24 -13.24
C LYS A 256 7.04 -10.29 -13.65
N VAL A 257 6.77 -10.52 -14.93
CA VAL A 257 5.40 -10.80 -15.40
C VAL A 257 5.00 -12.19 -14.92
N THR A 258 3.90 -12.31 -14.17
CA THR A 258 3.46 -13.59 -13.56
C THR A 258 2.15 -14.11 -14.14
N GLY A 259 1.46 -13.32 -14.96
CA GLY A 259 0.25 -13.74 -15.65
C GLY A 259 -0.58 -12.56 -16.09
N LYS A 260 -1.84 -12.84 -16.40
CA LYS A 260 -2.89 -11.85 -16.54
C LYS A 260 -3.92 -12.04 -15.44
N PHE A 261 -4.52 -10.97 -14.98
CA PHE A 261 -5.56 -11.02 -13.97
C PHE A 261 -6.83 -11.62 -14.58
N GLU A 262 -7.35 -12.68 -13.98
CA GLU A 262 -8.68 -13.20 -14.32
C GLU A 262 -9.71 -12.59 -13.39
N ARG A 263 -10.86 -12.16 -13.95
CA ARG A 263 -11.93 -11.47 -13.21
C ARG A 263 -12.27 -12.19 -11.91
N LEU A 264 -12.19 -11.50 -10.77
CA LEU A 264 -12.64 -12.05 -9.49
C LEU A 264 -14.16 -11.99 -9.30
N ILE A 265 -14.82 -10.94 -9.81
CA ILE A 265 -16.26 -10.71 -9.60
C ILE A 265 -16.94 -10.26 -10.89
N ASP A 266 -18.07 -10.86 -11.24
CA ASP A 266 -18.88 -10.43 -12.39
C ASP A 266 -19.61 -9.11 -12.06
N GLU A 267 -19.41 -8.08 -12.89
CA GLU A 267 -20.04 -6.75 -12.78
C GLU A 267 -21.58 -6.83 -12.69
N LYS A 268 -22.18 -7.89 -13.24
CA LYS A 268 -23.64 -8.13 -13.17
C LYS A 268 -24.15 -8.25 -11.74
N TYR A 269 -23.33 -8.74 -10.81
CA TYR A 269 -23.71 -8.81 -9.39
C TYR A 269 -23.99 -7.43 -8.78
N PHE A 270 -23.43 -6.37 -9.36
CA PHE A 270 -23.55 -5.01 -8.86
C PHE A 270 -24.51 -4.14 -9.68
N ARG A 271 -24.62 -4.37 -11.00
CA ARG A 271 -25.45 -3.56 -11.91
C ARG A 271 -26.95 -3.77 -11.77
N ASP A 272 -27.38 -4.93 -11.29
CA ASP A 272 -28.81 -5.27 -11.18
C ASP A 272 -29.46 -4.78 -9.87
N GLN A 273 -28.72 -4.08 -9.01
CA GLN A 273 -29.26 -3.46 -7.79
C GLN A 273 -30.03 -2.18 -8.17
N ASP A 274 -31.30 -2.06 -7.76
CA ASP A 274 -32.10 -0.85 -7.98
C ASP A 274 -31.66 0.27 -7.02
N LEU A 275 -30.66 1.04 -7.45
CA LEU A 275 -30.07 2.13 -6.68
C LEU A 275 -31.00 3.33 -6.51
N ASN A 276 -32.11 3.41 -7.25
CA ASN A 276 -33.03 4.55 -7.17
C ASN A 276 -33.72 4.69 -5.81
N GLN A 277 -33.57 3.70 -4.94
CA GLN A 277 -34.13 3.67 -3.59
C GLN A 277 -33.23 4.37 -2.56
N TYR A 278 -32.02 4.79 -2.93
CA TYR A 278 -31.06 5.44 -2.02
C TYR A 278 -30.94 6.96 -2.28
N PRO A 279 -30.60 7.75 -1.24
CA PRO A 279 -30.25 9.15 -1.41
C PRO A 279 -29.19 9.35 -2.50
N GLN A 280 -29.34 10.40 -3.32
CA GLN A 280 -28.49 10.67 -4.49
C GLN A 280 -26.99 10.66 -4.19
N ALA A 281 -26.58 11.17 -3.02
CA ALA A 281 -25.18 11.19 -2.62
C ALA A 281 -24.58 9.78 -2.38
N LEU A 282 -25.39 8.82 -1.96
CA LEU A 282 -24.98 7.42 -1.86
C LEU A 282 -24.91 6.75 -3.24
N ASN A 283 -25.79 7.11 -4.16
CA ASN A 283 -25.73 6.61 -5.54
C ASN A 283 -24.45 7.05 -6.26
N GLU A 284 -24.01 8.29 -6.08
CA GLU A 284 -22.73 8.74 -6.65
C GLU A 284 -21.55 8.04 -5.99
N THR A 285 -21.58 7.85 -4.66
CA THR A 285 -20.54 7.08 -3.94
C THR A 285 -20.49 5.61 -4.40
N PHE A 286 -21.64 5.00 -4.67
CA PHE A 286 -21.76 3.64 -5.21
C PHE A 286 -21.15 3.55 -6.60
N LYS A 287 -21.45 4.51 -7.49
CA LYS A 287 -20.88 4.53 -8.84
C LYS A 287 -19.35 4.67 -8.81
N GLU A 288 -18.81 5.53 -7.94
CA GLU A 288 -17.37 5.66 -7.76
C GLU A 288 -16.74 4.38 -7.19
N PHE A 289 -17.43 3.69 -6.27
CA PHE A 289 -17.01 2.37 -5.80
C PHE A 289 -16.99 1.33 -6.92
N VAL A 290 -18.05 1.24 -7.73
CA VAL A 290 -18.09 0.31 -8.87
C VAL A 290 -16.97 0.63 -9.87
N LYS A 291 -16.70 1.90 -10.16
CA LYS A 291 -15.54 2.30 -10.99
C LYS A 291 -14.21 1.86 -10.39
N LEU A 292 -14.07 1.91 -9.07
CA LEU A 292 -12.87 1.45 -8.36
C LEU A 292 -12.72 -0.08 -8.40
N VAL A 293 -13.83 -0.83 -8.36
CA VAL A 293 -13.83 -2.30 -8.52
C VAL A 293 -13.57 -2.68 -9.98
N ASP A 294 -14.15 -1.94 -10.93
CA ASP A 294 -13.91 -2.06 -12.38
C ASP A 294 -12.48 -1.67 -12.79
N PHE A 295 -11.70 -1.08 -11.87
CA PHE A 295 -10.32 -0.64 -12.11
C PHE A 295 -9.35 -1.80 -12.25
N ILE A 296 -9.72 -3.01 -11.81
CA ILE A 296 -8.96 -4.23 -12.09
C ILE A 296 -9.63 -4.97 -13.26
N SER A 297 -8.98 -4.92 -14.43
CA SER A 297 -9.50 -5.51 -15.66
C SER A 297 -8.97 -6.92 -15.89
N ASN A 298 -9.74 -7.74 -16.63
CA ASN A 298 -9.39 -9.12 -16.98
C ASN A 298 -8.17 -9.23 -17.92
N GLU A 299 -7.70 -8.11 -18.45
CA GLU A 299 -6.58 -8.07 -19.39
C GLU A 299 -5.30 -7.52 -18.76
N ASP A 300 -5.33 -7.25 -17.45
CA ASP A 300 -4.21 -6.65 -16.76
C ASP A 300 -3.06 -7.65 -16.60
N TYR A 301 -1.90 -7.31 -17.13
CA TYR A 301 -0.66 -8.00 -16.84
C TYR A 301 -0.30 -7.84 -15.37
N ILE A 302 -0.16 -8.96 -14.68
CA ILE A 302 0.30 -8.97 -13.30
C ILE A 302 1.83 -8.92 -13.31
N ILE A 303 2.38 -7.87 -12.73
CA ILE A 303 3.82 -7.74 -12.49
C ILE A 303 4.08 -7.94 -11.01
N SER A 304 4.82 -8.99 -10.64
CA SER A 304 5.38 -9.11 -9.30
C SER A 304 6.62 -8.21 -9.21
N PRO A 305 6.57 -7.11 -8.43
CA PRO A 305 7.64 -6.12 -8.42
C PRO A 305 8.85 -6.64 -7.63
N VAL A 306 10.04 -6.42 -8.19
CA VAL A 306 11.31 -6.52 -7.45
C VAL A 306 11.62 -5.18 -6.80
N ALA A 307 11.44 -4.09 -7.55
CA ALA A 307 11.72 -2.74 -7.08
C ALA A 307 10.87 -1.69 -7.80
N LEU A 308 10.56 -0.62 -7.06
CA LEU A 308 9.95 0.60 -7.59
C LEU A 308 10.74 1.83 -7.12
N TYR A 309 10.97 2.77 -8.03
CA TYR A 309 11.71 4.00 -7.72
C TYR A 309 11.38 5.14 -8.68
N PHE A 310 11.62 6.37 -8.21
CA PHE A 310 11.69 7.54 -9.08
C PHE A 310 13.14 7.75 -9.53
N ASP A 311 13.31 8.10 -10.81
CA ASP A 311 14.59 8.56 -11.33
C ASP A 311 14.61 10.10 -11.26
N ASP A 312 15.63 10.69 -10.62
CA ASP A 312 15.77 12.16 -10.53
C ASP A 312 15.85 12.85 -11.90
N ASP A 313 16.13 12.12 -12.98
CA ASP A 313 16.21 12.66 -14.34
C ASP A 313 14.82 12.88 -14.98
N LEU A 314 13.74 12.55 -14.26
CA LEU A 314 12.34 12.59 -14.75
C LEU A 314 11.41 13.52 -13.94
N ILE A 315 11.95 14.31 -12.99
CA ILE A 315 11.20 15.31 -12.21
C ILE A 315 11.51 16.73 -12.70
#